data_AF-A0A1S1MY48-F1
#
_entry.id   AF-A0A1S1MY48-F1
#
_cell.length_a   1.000
_cell.length_b   1.000
_cell.length_c   1.000
_cell.angle_alpha   90.00
_cell.angle_beta   90.00
_cell.angle_gamma   90.00
#
_symmetry.space_group_name_H-M   'P 1'
#
loop_
_entity.id
_entity.type
_entity.pdbx_description
1 polymer ?
#
loop_
_entity_poly.entity_id
_entity_poly.type
_entity_poly.pdbx_seq_one_letter_code
_entity_poly.pdbx_strand_id
1 'polypeptide(L)'
;MKFSQLIVLTIISMAIFYIMVGNPKITQEIYIVAIALTTCYGAIKKEPNVMHIALILLLINLLDYFVFAFGIIDLSSVGKNRILHGSLVYGIQLLISIFAIIILILRVQISRAISRSSKIELTYFDGLFHWVFIYLSLIYILALIENLAQHALGWDSMTLIYHNFESLVYIGWAVSCALLLTMVMITEQNAGSKELNRHS
;
A
#
# COMPACT_ATOMS: atom_id res chain seq x y z
N MET A 1 17.46 -4.94 19.51
CA MET A 1 17.67 -4.90 18.04
C MET A 1 17.45 -3.46 17.57
N LYS A 2 18.25 -2.92 16.64
CA LYS A 2 18.03 -1.54 16.16
C LYS A 2 16.74 -1.45 15.34
N PHE A 3 16.05 -0.32 15.40
CA PHE A 3 14.81 -0.04 14.64
C PHE A 3 14.93 -0.41 13.16
N SER A 4 16.02 0.02 12.51
CA SER A 4 16.29 -0.29 11.09
C SER A 4 16.47 -1.78 10.81
N GLN A 5 17.08 -2.52 11.72
CA GLN A 5 17.25 -3.97 11.59
C GLN A 5 15.91 -4.70 11.71
N LEU A 6 15.02 -4.25 12.60
CA LEU A 6 13.68 -4.80 12.72
C LEU A 6 12.91 -4.64 11.41
N ILE A 7 12.86 -3.41 10.87
CA ILE A 7 12.15 -3.12 9.61
C ILE A 7 12.66 -4.01 8.49
N VAL A 8 13.98 -4.04 8.27
CA VAL A 8 14.59 -4.82 7.19
C VAL A 8 14.28 -6.30 7.35
N LEU A 9 14.36 -6.84 8.58
CA LEU A 9 14.04 -8.24 8.85
C LEU A 9 12.57 -8.55 8.54
N THR A 10 11.63 -7.71 8.97
CA THR A 10 10.21 -7.89 8.65
C THR A 10 9.93 -7.77 7.15
N ILE A 11 10.59 -6.85 6.44
CA ILE A 11 10.44 -6.72 4.98
C ILE A 11 10.93 -7.98 4.28
N ILE A 12 12.13 -8.47 4.62
CA ILE A 12 12.69 -9.69 4.04
C ILE A 12 11.78 -10.89 4.35
N SER A 13 11.33 -11.03 5.60
CA SER A 13 10.46 -12.14 6.00
C SER A 13 9.12 -12.12 5.27
N MET A 14 8.50 -10.95 5.14
CA MET A 14 7.22 -10.83 4.41
C MET A 14 7.39 -11.02 2.92
N ALA A 15 8.49 -10.55 2.33
CA ALA A 15 8.79 -10.78 0.92
C ALA A 15 8.94 -12.29 0.63
N ILE A 16 9.70 -13.02 1.46
CA ILE A 16 9.84 -14.47 1.34
C ILE A 16 8.47 -15.15 1.49
N PHE A 17 7.69 -14.77 2.50
CA PHE A 17 6.35 -15.33 2.73
C PHE A 17 5.43 -15.11 1.51
N TYR A 18 5.42 -13.91 0.93
CA TYR A 18 4.60 -13.59 -0.25
C TYR A 18 5.05 -14.36 -1.49
N ILE A 19 6.37 -14.52 -1.70
CA ILE A 19 6.92 -15.36 -2.76
C ILE A 19 6.45 -16.81 -2.59
N MET A 20 6.44 -17.35 -1.37
CA MET A 20 5.98 -18.70 -1.09
C MET A 20 4.46 -18.89 -1.29
N VAL A 21 3.65 -17.86 -1.01
CA VAL A 21 2.21 -17.90 -1.26
C VAL A 21 1.94 -18.05 -2.76
N GLY A 22 2.66 -17.32 -3.61
CA GLY A 22 2.63 -17.49 -5.08
C GLY A 22 1.26 -17.31 -5.74
N ASN A 23 0.25 -16.86 -4.99
CA ASN A 23 -1.13 -16.74 -5.44
C ASN A 23 -1.62 -15.29 -5.27
N PRO A 24 -1.91 -14.58 -6.39
CA PRO A 24 -2.47 -13.24 -6.44
C PRO A 24 -3.60 -12.94 -5.44
N LYS A 25 -4.60 -13.82 -5.43
CA LYS A 25 -5.84 -13.63 -4.68
C LYS A 25 -5.59 -13.74 -3.19
N ILE A 26 -4.86 -14.78 -2.78
CA ILE A 26 -4.51 -15.01 -1.38
C ILE A 26 -3.63 -13.87 -0.85
N THR A 27 -2.70 -13.40 -1.68
CA THR A 27 -1.79 -12.29 -1.37
C THR A 27 -2.55 -10.99 -1.07
N GLN A 28 -3.55 -10.68 -1.90
CA GLN A 28 -4.44 -9.54 -1.68
C GLN A 28 -5.29 -9.70 -0.42
N GLU A 29 -5.88 -10.88 -0.19
CA GLU A 29 -6.67 -11.17 1.00
C GLU A 29 -5.85 -10.99 2.29
N ILE A 30 -4.62 -11.49 2.33
CA ILE A 30 -3.69 -11.30 3.46
C ILE A 30 -3.43 -9.82 3.70
N TYR A 31 -3.22 -9.03 2.64
CA TYR A 31 -2.98 -7.60 2.75
C TYR A 31 -4.17 -6.85 3.37
N ILE A 32 -5.38 -7.15 2.91
CA ILE A 32 -6.62 -6.56 3.46
C ILE A 32 -6.82 -6.98 4.92
N VAL A 33 -6.58 -8.26 5.25
CA VAL A 33 -6.65 -8.75 6.63
C VAL A 33 -5.63 -8.04 7.53
N ALA A 34 -4.39 -7.85 7.05
CA ALA A 34 -3.38 -7.12 7.79
C ALA A 34 -3.82 -5.67 8.09
N ILE A 35 -4.36 -4.96 7.11
CA ILE A 35 -4.91 -3.61 7.30
C ILE A 35 -6.03 -3.62 8.35
N ALA A 36 -6.97 -4.56 8.24
CA ALA A 36 -8.10 -4.66 9.16
C ALA A 36 -7.64 -4.92 10.60
N LEU A 37 -6.71 -5.87 10.80
CA LEU A 37 -6.14 -6.18 12.11
C LEU A 37 -5.37 -4.98 12.69
N THR A 38 -4.57 -4.28 11.89
CA THR A 38 -3.85 -3.08 12.36
C THR A 38 -4.81 -1.94 12.71
N THR A 39 -5.91 -1.79 11.97
CA THR A 39 -6.96 -0.82 12.29
C THR A 39 -7.61 -1.15 13.64
N CYS A 40 -8.02 -2.40 13.84
CA CYS A 40 -8.59 -2.88 15.10
C CYS A 40 -7.61 -2.69 16.27
N TYR A 41 -6.34 -3.03 16.07
CA TYR A 41 -5.29 -2.83 17.07
C TYR A 41 -5.15 -1.35 17.47
N GLY A 42 -5.07 -0.44 16.48
CA GLY A 42 -4.98 1.00 16.74
C GLY A 42 -6.18 1.54 17.50
N ALA A 43 -7.39 1.04 17.19
CA ALA A 43 -8.61 1.41 17.92
C ALA A 43 -8.60 0.89 19.37
N ILE A 44 -8.25 -0.38 19.60
CA ILE A 44 -8.20 -1.01 20.93
C ILE A 44 -7.17 -0.32 21.82
N LYS A 45 -5.96 -0.06 21.29
CA LYS A 45 -4.87 0.59 22.02
C LYS A 45 -5.02 2.11 22.11
N LYS A 46 -6.05 2.68 21.45
CA LYS A 46 -6.29 4.13 21.37
C LYS A 46 -5.08 4.90 20.82
N GLU A 47 -4.43 4.30 19.81
CA GLU A 47 -3.25 4.82 19.12
C GLU A 47 -3.66 5.42 17.76
N PRO A 48 -3.98 6.72 17.71
CA PRO A 48 -4.59 7.33 16.53
C PRO A 48 -3.67 7.35 15.32
N ASN A 49 -2.35 7.37 15.50
CA ASN A 49 -1.39 7.32 14.40
C ASN A 49 -1.48 5.99 13.65
N VAL A 50 -1.46 4.88 14.38
CA VAL A 50 -1.58 3.52 13.83
C VAL A 50 -2.94 3.34 13.15
N MET A 51 -4.01 3.73 13.84
CA MET A 51 -5.38 3.61 13.34
C MET A 51 -5.59 4.41 12.05
N HIS A 52 -5.16 5.68 12.00
CA HIS A 52 -5.39 6.54 10.85
C HIS A 52 -4.57 6.11 9.63
N ILE A 53 -3.32 5.68 9.82
CA ILE A 53 -2.51 5.13 8.71
C ILE A 53 -3.22 3.91 8.13
N ALA A 54 -3.64 2.95 8.98
CA ALA A 54 -4.35 1.76 8.51
C ALA A 54 -5.68 2.10 7.82
N LEU A 55 -6.46 3.06 8.33
CA LEU A 55 -7.70 3.53 7.69
C LEU A 55 -7.46 4.20 6.34
N ILE A 56 -6.36 4.94 6.18
CA ILE A 56 -5.98 5.52 4.89
C ILE A 56 -5.67 4.41 3.88
N LEU A 57 -4.91 3.39 4.28
CA LEU A 57 -4.64 2.25 3.41
C LEU A 57 -5.92 1.49 3.04
N LEU A 58 -6.84 1.34 3.99
CA LEU A 58 -8.15 0.73 3.74
C LEU A 58 -8.95 1.56 2.74
N LEU A 59 -9.00 2.89 2.91
CA LEU A 59 -9.67 3.81 2.00
C LEU A 59 -9.12 3.69 0.57
N ILE A 60 -7.80 3.63 0.41
CA ILE A 60 -7.15 3.50 -0.90
C ILE A 60 -7.55 2.17 -1.56
N ASN A 61 -7.56 1.06 -0.83
CA ASN A 61 -7.98 -0.25 -1.35
C ASN A 61 -9.48 -0.28 -1.68
N LEU A 62 -10.32 0.35 -0.86
CA LEU A 62 -11.74 0.47 -1.15
C LEU A 62 -11.98 1.28 -2.41
N LEU A 63 -11.27 2.40 -2.60
CA LEU A 63 -11.37 3.22 -3.80
C LEU A 63 -11.04 2.38 -5.05
N ASP A 64 -9.97 1.59 -5.01
CA ASP A 64 -9.60 0.68 -6.10
C ASP A 64 -10.70 -0.35 -6.38
N TYR A 65 -11.20 -1.02 -5.34
CA TYR A 65 -12.31 -1.96 -5.44
C TYR A 65 -13.57 -1.30 -6.03
N PHE A 66 -13.95 -0.10 -5.57
CA PHE A 66 -15.12 0.61 -6.07
C PHE A 66 -15.00 0.94 -7.57
N VAL A 67 -13.82 1.35 -8.03
CA VAL A 67 -13.61 1.70 -9.44
C VAL A 67 -13.74 0.48 -10.36
N PHE A 68 -13.18 -0.66 -9.96
CA PHE A 68 -13.19 -1.86 -10.81
C PHE A 68 -14.43 -2.75 -10.62
N ALA A 69 -14.99 -2.85 -9.41
CA ALA A 69 -16.13 -3.73 -9.13
C ALA A 69 -17.47 -3.15 -9.62
N PHE A 70 -17.66 -1.83 -9.61
CA PHE A 70 -18.90 -1.20 -10.06
C PHE A 70 -18.97 -1.01 -11.59
N GLY A 71 -17.99 -1.54 -12.34
CA GLY A 71 -17.99 -1.48 -13.79
C GLY A 71 -17.86 -0.06 -14.34
N ILE A 72 -17.29 0.88 -13.57
CA ILE A 72 -16.95 2.23 -14.07
C ILE A 72 -15.99 2.11 -15.25
N ILE A 73 -15.11 1.09 -15.21
CA ILE A 73 -14.41 0.58 -16.39
C ILE A 73 -15.02 -0.78 -16.74
N ASP A 74 -15.58 -0.91 -17.94
CA ASP A 74 -16.06 -2.19 -18.44
C ASP A 74 -14.88 -3.10 -18.84
N LEU A 75 -14.49 -3.96 -17.89
CA LEU A 75 -13.49 -5.02 -18.07
C LEU A 75 -13.91 -6.09 -19.09
N SER A 76 -15.19 -6.13 -19.48
CA SER A 76 -15.75 -7.12 -20.42
C SER A 76 -15.69 -6.69 -21.88
N SER A 77 -15.32 -5.43 -22.17
CA SER A 77 -15.19 -4.89 -23.53
C SER A 77 -13.94 -5.36 -24.30
N VAL A 78 -13.48 -6.58 -23.99
CA VAL A 78 -12.37 -7.30 -24.63
C VAL A 78 -12.69 -7.47 -26.12
N GLY A 79 -12.33 -6.49 -26.95
CA GLY A 79 -12.53 -6.59 -28.39
C GLY A 79 -12.33 -5.31 -29.21
N LYS A 80 -12.64 -4.11 -28.68
CA LYS A 80 -12.66 -2.90 -29.54
C LYS A 80 -11.46 -1.96 -29.41
N ASN A 81 -10.75 -1.90 -28.27
CA ASN A 81 -9.56 -1.06 -28.14
C ASN A 81 -8.64 -1.48 -26.97
N ARG A 82 -7.65 -2.35 -27.24
CA ARG A 82 -6.69 -2.83 -26.21
C ARG A 82 -5.83 -1.71 -25.62
N ILE A 83 -5.45 -0.72 -26.44
CA ILE A 83 -4.71 0.48 -25.99
C ILE A 83 -5.53 1.20 -24.92
N LEU A 84 -6.78 1.53 -25.24
CA LEU A 84 -7.66 2.27 -24.34
C LEU A 84 -7.88 1.51 -23.03
N HIS A 85 -8.09 0.20 -23.11
CA HIS A 85 -8.30 -0.61 -21.91
C HIS A 85 -7.07 -0.64 -20.99
N GLY A 86 -5.89 -0.96 -21.53
CA GLY A 86 -4.65 -0.96 -20.74
C GLY A 86 -4.33 0.42 -20.15
N SER A 87 -4.54 1.48 -20.93
CA SER A 87 -4.30 2.85 -20.48
C SER A 87 -5.27 3.29 -19.37
N LEU A 88 -6.54 2.85 -19.42
CA LEU A 88 -7.50 3.13 -18.35
C LEU A 88 -7.13 2.42 -17.06
N VAL A 89 -6.80 1.12 -17.12
CA VAL A 89 -6.44 0.34 -15.92
C VAL A 89 -5.21 0.92 -15.24
N TYR A 90 -4.09 1.02 -15.95
CA TYR A 90 -2.84 1.53 -15.37
C TYR A 90 -2.94 3.02 -15.01
N GLY A 91 -3.68 3.80 -15.80
CA GLY A 91 -3.90 5.23 -15.54
C GLY A 91 -4.69 5.48 -14.26
N ILE A 92 -5.78 4.73 -14.03
CA ILE A 92 -6.54 4.85 -12.77
C ILE A 92 -5.71 4.40 -11.57
N GLN A 93 -5.01 3.27 -11.67
CA GLN A 93 -4.17 2.78 -10.57
C GLN A 93 -3.05 3.78 -10.23
N LEU A 94 -2.48 4.44 -11.23
CA LEU A 94 -1.54 5.54 -11.05
C LEU A 94 -2.19 6.72 -10.32
N LEU A 95 -3.37 7.16 -10.74
CA LEU A 95 -4.09 8.26 -10.08
C LEU A 95 -4.42 7.94 -8.62
N ILE A 96 -4.87 6.71 -8.32
CA ILE A 96 -5.13 6.24 -6.96
C ILE A 96 -3.83 6.26 -6.13
N SER A 97 -2.70 5.87 -6.72
CA SER A 97 -1.40 5.88 -6.03
C SER A 97 -0.86 7.28 -5.77
N ILE A 98 -1.04 8.21 -6.72
CA ILE A 98 -0.72 9.63 -6.53
C ILE A 98 -1.62 10.23 -5.44
N PHE A 99 -2.91 9.89 -5.44
CA PHE A 99 -3.84 10.32 -4.41
C PHE A 99 -3.42 9.80 -3.02
N ALA A 100 -3.00 8.53 -2.92
CA ALA A 100 -2.45 7.95 -1.70
C ALA A 100 -1.21 8.71 -1.21
N ILE A 101 -0.28 9.04 -2.11
CA ILE A 101 0.91 9.85 -1.80
C ILE A 101 0.51 11.19 -1.17
N ILE A 102 -0.44 11.91 -1.78
CA ILE A 102 -0.89 13.22 -1.30
C ILE A 102 -1.53 13.09 0.09
N ILE A 103 -2.42 12.10 0.29
CA ILE A 103 -3.04 11.86 1.59
C ILE A 103 -1.97 11.55 2.65
N LEU A 104 -0.98 10.73 2.34
CA LEU A 104 0.07 10.36 3.29
C LEU A 104 0.97 11.53 3.68
N ILE A 105 1.32 12.41 2.72
CA ILE A 105 2.05 13.66 3.00
C ILE A 105 1.23 14.56 3.95
N LEU A 106 -0.07 14.66 3.71
CA LEU A 106 -0.98 15.49 4.50
C LEU A 106 -1.58 14.76 5.70
N ARG A 107 -1.14 13.53 6.00
CA ARG A 107 -1.81 12.61 6.94
C ARG A 107 -2.04 13.26 8.29
N VAL A 108 -1.01 13.91 8.84
CA VAL A 108 -1.07 14.55 10.16
C VAL A 108 -2.10 15.68 10.18
N GLN A 109 -2.15 16.50 9.14
CA GLN A 109 -3.09 17.62 9.04
C GLN A 109 -4.53 17.12 8.92
N ILE A 110 -4.76 16.17 8.01
CA ILE A 110 -6.06 15.51 7.79
C ILE A 110 -6.52 14.84 9.09
N SER A 111 -5.64 14.08 9.72
CA SER A 111 -5.91 13.35 10.96
C SER A 111 -6.32 14.28 12.09
N ARG A 112 -5.62 15.41 12.26
CA ARG A 112 -5.93 16.39 13.31
C ARG A 112 -7.25 17.10 13.04
N ALA A 113 -7.56 17.38 11.77
CA ALA A 113 -8.85 17.95 11.39
C ALA A 113 -10.01 17.01 11.73
N ILE A 114 -9.85 15.70 11.50
CA ILE A 114 -10.89 14.69 11.73
C ILE A 114 -11.06 14.37 13.23
N SER A 115 -9.99 13.98 13.93
CA SER A 115 -10.12 13.46 15.29
C SER A 115 -9.88 14.49 16.39
N ARG A 116 -9.43 15.71 16.04
CA ARG A 116 -9.10 16.81 16.98
C ARG A 116 -8.16 16.37 18.13
N SER A 117 -7.36 15.33 17.91
CA SER A 117 -6.49 14.75 18.92
C SER A 117 -5.09 15.35 18.87
N SER A 118 -4.60 15.83 20.02
CA SER A 118 -3.22 16.30 20.18
C SER A 118 -2.18 15.17 20.14
N LYS A 119 -2.60 13.90 20.27
CA LYS A 119 -1.74 12.71 20.19
C LYS A 119 -1.29 12.37 18.77
N ILE A 120 -1.83 13.06 17.77
CA ILE A 120 -1.46 12.83 16.37
C ILE A 120 -0.15 13.54 16.09
N GLU A 121 0.84 12.73 15.71
CA GLU A 121 2.19 13.17 15.41
C GLU A 121 2.69 12.51 14.12
N LEU A 122 3.72 13.12 13.56
CA LEU A 122 4.42 12.57 12.42
C LEU A 122 5.23 11.35 12.89
N THR A 123 5.08 10.25 12.18
CA THR A 123 5.77 8.99 12.47
C THR A 123 6.69 8.62 11.29
N TYR A 124 7.66 7.74 11.53
CA TYR A 124 8.49 7.20 10.46
C TYR A 124 7.65 6.46 9.39
N PHE A 125 6.52 5.87 9.79
CA PHE A 125 5.65 5.12 8.90
C PHE A 125 4.97 5.99 7.84
N ASP A 126 4.75 7.28 8.10
CA ASP A 126 4.26 8.22 7.09
C ASP A 126 5.18 8.27 5.87
N GLY A 127 6.48 8.43 6.11
CA GLY A 127 7.49 8.45 5.07
C GLY A 127 7.63 7.09 4.39
N LEU A 128 7.61 6.00 5.18
CA LEU A 128 7.78 4.65 4.63
C LEU A 128 6.61 4.24 3.71
N PHE A 129 5.36 4.46 4.12
CA PHE A 129 4.21 4.20 3.25
C PHE A 129 4.18 5.14 2.04
N HIS A 130 4.56 6.41 2.22
CA HIS A 130 4.72 7.34 1.10
C HIS A 130 5.66 6.79 0.02
N TRP A 131 6.81 6.24 0.42
CA TRP A 131 7.75 5.60 -0.52
C TRP A 131 7.19 4.35 -1.19
N VAL A 132 6.37 3.55 -0.49
CA VAL A 132 5.68 2.40 -1.11
C VAL A 132 4.76 2.85 -2.24
N PHE A 133 3.99 3.92 -2.04
CA PHE A 133 3.11 4.43 -3.11
C PHE A 133 3.87 5.15 -4.23
N ILE A 134 5.03 5.74 -3.96
CA ILE A 134 5.94 6.20 -5.04
C ILE A 134 6.40 5.00 -5.88
N TYR A 135 6.82 3.91 -5.23
CA TYR A 135 7.20 2.69 -5.93
C TYR A 135 6.04 2.16 -6.81
N LEU A 136 4.83 2.02 -6.25
CA LEU A 136 3.66 1.58 -7.01
C LEU A 136 3.35 2.51 -8.18
N SER A 137 3.43 3.84 -7.96
CA SER A 137 3.24 4.83 -9.04
C SER A 137 4.25 4.66 -10.17
N LEU A 138 5.52 4.37 -9.85
CA LEU A 138 6.54 4.07 -10.84
C LEU A 138 6.17 2.82 -11.66
N ILE A 139 5.74 1.74 -10.99
CA ILE A 139 5.31 0.51 -11.67
C ILE A 139 4.14 0.79 -12.63
N TYR A 140 3.12 1.55 -12.18
CA TYR A 140 1.98 1.91 -13.03
C TYR A 140 2.36 2.82 -14.19
N ILE A 141 3.26 3.78 -14.00
CA ILE A 141 3.80 4.61 -15.10
C ILE A 141 4.53 3.75 -16.12
N LEU A 142 5.41 2.84 -15.66
CA LEU A 142 6.15 1.95 -16.55
C LEU A 142 5.20 1.02 -17.33
N ALA A 143 4.16 0.50 -16.68
CA ALA A 143 3.14 -0.30 -17.33
C ALA A 143 2.35 0.49 -18.38
N LEU A 144 2.03 1.76 -18.10
CA LEU A 144 1.38 2.66 -19.05
C LEU A 144 2.26 2.93 -20.28
N ILE A 145 3.55 3.23 -20.06
CA ILE A 145 4.53 3.47 -21.14
C ILE A 145 4.67 2.20 -21.99
N GLU A 146 4.82 1.04 -21.36
CA GLU A 146 4.97 -0.24 -22.08
C GLU A 146 3.71 -0.58 -22.87
N ASN A 147 2.51 -0.38 -22.30
CA ASN A 147 1.24 -0.58 -22.99
C ASN A 147 1.12 0.31 -24.24
N LEU A 148 1.52 1.58 -24.14
CA LEU A 148 1.53 2.52 -25.26
C LEU A 148 2.59 2.13 -26.30
N ALA A 149 3.79 1.74 -25.87
CA ALA A 149 4.86 1.32 -26.78
C ALA A 149 4.47 0.08 -27.59
N GLN A 150 3.92 -0.96 -26.96
CA GLN A 150 3.46 -2.16 -27.66
C GLN A 150 2.35 -1.82 -28.65
N HIS A 151 1.29 -1.17 -28.19
CA HIS A 151 0.07 -1.10 -28.98
C HIS A 151 -0.05 0.15 -29.87
N ALA A 152 0.63 1.25 -29.57
CA ALA A 152 0.63 2.46 -30.40
C ALA A 152 1.89 2.60 -31.28
N LEU A 153 3.05 2.08 -30.83
CA LEU A 153 4.31 2.15 -31.58
C LEU A 153 4.71 0.81 -32.22
N GLY A 154 3.99 -0.28 -31.94
CA GLY A 154 4.28 -1.62 -32.48
C GLY A 154 5.53 -2.27 -31.91
N TRP A 155 5.96 -1.87 -30.70
CA TRP A 155 7.14 -2.45 -30.03
C TRP A 155 6.78 -3.71 -29.23
N ASP A 156 6.48 -4.78 -29.96
CA ASP A 156 6.03 -6.05 -29.38
C ASP A 156 7.08 -6.74 -28.48
N SER A 157 8.36 -6.36 -28.57
CA SER A 157 9.44 -6.95 -27.77
C SER A 157 9.55 -6.39 -26.35
N MET A 158 8.87 -5.29 -26.04
CA MET A 158 8.94 -4.65 -24.74
C MET A 158 7.82 -5.20 -23.84
N THR A 159 8.03 -6.35 -23.19
CA THR A 159 7.02 -7.03 -22.35
C THR A 159 7.46 -7.24 -20.89
N LEU A 160 8.55 -6.56 -20.47
CA LEU A 160 9.17 -6.79 -19.17
C LEU A 160 8.21 -6.47 -18.03
N ILE A 161 7.55 -5.31 -18.09
CA ILE A 161 6.63 -4.89 -17.04
C ILE A 161 5.36 -5.71 -17.11
N TYR A 162 4.80 -5.92 -18.29
CA TYR A 162 3.59 -6.71 -18.50
C TYR A 162 3.71 -8.11 -17.90
N HIS A 163 4.83 -8.81 -18.12
CA HIS A 163 5.05 -10.15 -17.56
C HIS A 163 5.29 -10.18 -16.05
N ASN A 164 5.80 -9.10 -15.46
CA ASN A 164 6.15 -9.04 -14.04
C ASN A 164 5.22 -8.14 -13.22
N PHE A 165 4.19 -7.56 -13.84
CA PHE A 165 3.37 -6.49 -13.27
C PHE A 165 2.75 -6.91 -11.94
N GLU A 166 2.09 -8.06 -11.93
CA GLU A 166 1.47 -8.63 -10.73
C GLU A 166 2.50 -8.82 -9.60
N SER A 167 3.63 -9.46 -9.89
CA SER A 167 4.71 -9.68 -8.93
C SER A 167 5.26 -8.36 -8.36
N LEU A 168 5.42 -7.34 -9.20
CA LEU A 168 5.90 -6.02 -8.78
C LEU A 168 4.89 -5.34 -7.85
N VAL A 169 3.59 -5.40 -8.16
CA VAL A 169 2.54 -4.88 -7.27
C VAL A 169 2.52 -5.66 -5.94
N TYR A 170 2.72 -6.98 -5.97
CA TYR A 170 2.74 -7.81 -4.77
C TYR A 170 3.91 -7.49 -3.84
N ILE A 171 5.06 -7.09 -4.37
CA ILE A 171 6.16 -6.58 -3.55
C ILE A 171 5.69 -5.36 -2.75
N GLY A 172 4.94 -4.45 -3.38
CA GLY A 172 4.36 -3.29 -2.69
C GLY A 172 3.41 -3.68 -1.54
N TRP A 173 2.56 -4.70 -1.75
CA TRP A 173 1.67 -5.22 -0.70
C TRP A 173 2.44 -5.95 0.41
N ALA A 174 3.46 -6.75 0.07
CA ALA A 174 4.31 -7.45 1.03
C ALA A 174 5.03 -6.46 1.94
N VAL A 175 5.64 -5.43 1.36
CA VAL A 175 6.30 -4.35 2.10
C VAL A 175 5.29 -3.60 2.96
N SER A 176 4.08 -3.33 2.45
CA SER A 176 3.03 -2.69 3.25
C SER A 176 2.65 -3.52 4.48
N CYS A 177 2.49 -4.84 4.33
CA CYS A 177 2.22 -5.74 5.45
C CYS A 177 3.37 -5.76 6.46
N ALA A 178 4.61 -5.79 5.98
CA ALA A 178 5.78 -5.71 6.84
C ALA A 178 5.75 -4.41 7.67
N LEU A 179 5.51 -3.27 7.02
CA LEU A 179 5.44 -1.98 7.69
C LEU A 179 4.28 -1.90 8.70
N LEU A 180 3.11 -2.46 8.38
CA LEU A 180 1.98 -2.56 9.31
C LEU A 180 2.36 -3.37 10.55
N LEU A 181 2.99 -4.53 10.36
CA LEU A 181 3.43 -5.38 11.46
C LEU A 181 4.51 -4.69 12.31
N THR A 182 5.52 -4.10 11.68
CA THR A 182 6.59 -3.37 12.39
C THR A 182 6.01 -2.21 13.19
N MET A 183 5.01 -1.49 12.63
CA MET A 183 4.33 -0.41 13.32
C MET A 183 3.66 -0.89 14.61
N VAL A 184 2.94 -2.01 14.57
CA VAL A 184 2.33 -2.62 15.76
C VAL A 184 3.40 -3.03 16.78
N MET A 185 4.45 -3.73 16.35
CA MET A 185 5.52 -4.20 17.24
C MET A 185 6.21 -3.05 17.98
N ILE A 186 6.46 -1.94 17.29
CA ILE A 186 7.18 -0.79 17.84
C ILE A 186 6.30 0.00 18.80
N THR A 187 5.01 0.12 18.49
CA THR A 187 4.04 0.72 19.41
C THR A 187 4.00 -0.06 20.74
N GLU A 188 3.97 -1.39 20.70
CA GLU A 188 4.02 -2.21 21.93
C GLU A 188 5.35 -2.08 22.67
N GLN A 189 6.49 -2.09 21.97
CA GLN A 189 7.81 -1.90 22.59
C GLN A 189 7.90 -0.56 23.33
N ASN A 190 7.41 0.52 22.71
CA ASN A 190 7.39 1.84 23.31
C ASN A 190 6.44 1.93 24.50
N ALA A 191 5.30 1.23 24.47
CA ALA A 191 4.38 1.15 25.59
C ALA A 191 5.02 0.45 26.81
N GLY A 192 5.62 -0.73 26.61
CA GLY A 192 6.28 -1.48 27.68
C GLY A 192 7.47 -0.73 28.30
N SER A 193 8.27 -0.03 27.50
CA SER A 193 9.38 0.79 28.03
C SER A 193 8.89 1.96 28.91
N LYS A 194 7.75 2.58 28.56
CA LYS A 194 7.16 3.66 29.38
C LYS A 194 6.64 3.15 30.71
N GLU A 195 6.11 1.92 30.77
CA GLU A 195 5.65 1.31 32.02
C GLU A 195 6.83 0.96 32.93
N LEU A 196 7.92 0.40 32.39
CA LEU A 196 9.11 0.07 33.18
C LEU A 196 9.71 1.31 33.87
N ASN A 197 9.83 2.41 33.13
CA ASN A 197 10.40 3.66 33.64
C ASN A 197 9.48 4.41 34.65
N ARG A 198 8.20 4.02 34.76
CA ARG A 198 7.29 4.57 35.78
C ARG A 198 7.38 3.83 37.12
N HIS A 199 7.98 2.65 37.12
CA HIS A 199 8.13 1.79 38.31
C HIS A 199 9.56 1.76 38.86
N SER A 200 10.51 2.43 38.21
CA SER A 200 11.89 2.67 38.67
C SER A 200 12.04 4.05 39.31
#